data_AF-A0A917XQ05-F1
#
_entry.id   AF-A0A917XQ05-F1
#
_cell.length_a   1.000
_cell.length_b   1.000
_cell.length_c   1.000
_cell.angle_alpha   90.00
_cell.angle_beta   90.00
_cell.angle_gamma   90.00
#
_symmetry.space_group_name_H-M   'P 1'
#
loop_
_entity.id
_entity.type
_entity.pdbx_description
1 polymer ?
#
loop_
_entity_poly.entity_id
_entity_poly.type
_entity_poly.pdbx_seq_one_letter_code
_entity_poly.pdbx_strand_id
1 'polypeptide(L)' 'MNTAVPDPATTPVAHDRPIWAGRPGVRLYTITTAQPRALAKADAEASDRGNGAHVHQSVTDDLYVVVRPANEGEEGQP' A
#
# COMPACT_ATOMS: atom_id res chain seq x y z
N MET A 1 32.33 -7.81 -25.37
CA MET A 1 31.63 -8.89 -24.64
C MET A 1 31.14 -8.24 -23.34
N ASN A 2 29.92 -7.70 -23.31
CA ASN A 2 29.38 -7.01 -22.13
C ASN A 2 28.20 -7.83 -21.61
N THR A 3 28.44 -8.57 -20.53
CA THR A 3 27.41 -9.17 -19.69
C THR A 3 26.70 -8.04 -18.93
N ALA A 4 25.57 -7.60 -19.46
CA ALA A 4 24.64 -6.78 -18.69
C ALA A 4 23.99 -7.65 -17.63
N VAL A 5 24.30 -7.36 -16.36
CA VAL A 5 23.56 -7.88 -15.20
C VAL A 5 22.10 -7.44 -15.38
N PRO A 6 21.09 -8.32 -15.31
CA PRO A 6 19.71 -7.87 -15.26
C PRO A 6 19.54 -7.09 -13.97
N ASP A 7 19.35 -5.77 -14.11
CA ASP A 7 18.83 -4.90 -13.06
C ASP A 7 17.62 -5.61 -12.46
N PRO A 8 17.56 -5.85 -11.13
CA PRO A 8 16.43 -6.51 -10.53
C PRO A 8 15.25 -5.57 -10.71
N ALA A 9 14.43 -5.86 -11.72
CA ALA A 9 13.23 -5.15 -12.13
C ALA A 9 12.76 -4.21 -11.02
N THR A 10 13.24 -2.96 -11.05
CA THR A 10 12.58 -1.87 -10.36
C THR A 10 11.33 -1.65 -11.18
N THR A 11 10.35 -2.54 -11.00
CA THR A 11 9.01 -2.37 -11.48
C THR A 11 8.63 -0.98 -10.98
N PRO A 12 8.40 -0.01 -11.86
CA PRO A 12 7.78 1.22 -11.41
C PRO A 12 6.41 0.77 -10.90
N VAL A 13 6.31 0.59 -9.57
CA VAL A 13 5.03 0.48 -8.89
C VAL A 13 4.33 1.74 -9.33
N ALA A 14 3.38 1.54 -10.24
CA ALA A 14 2.75 2.63 -10.92
C ALA A 14 2.32 3.65 -9.87
N HIS A 15 2.49 4.93 -10.18
CA HIS A 15 1.80 6.04 -9.50
C HIS A 15 0.27 5.95 -9.72
N ASP A 16 -0.26 4.74 -9.86
CA ASP A 16 -1.63 4.38 -10.03
C ASP A 16 -2.19 4.30 -8.63
N ARG A 17 -2.91 5.35 -8.22
CA ARG A 17 -3.58 5.43 -6.92
C ARG A 17 -4.35 4.12 -6.72
N PRO A 18 -3.85 3.17 -5.93
CA PRO A 18 -4.46 1.86 -5.91
C PRO A 18 -5.90 2.02 -5.42
N ILE A 19 -6.84 1.65 -6.29
CA ILE A 19 -8.26 1.72 -6.00
C ILE A 19 -8.54 0.58 -5.02
N TRP A 20 -8.52 0.87 -3.72
CA TRP A 20 -8.85 -0.10 -2.68
C TRP A 20 -10.34 -0.01 -2.40
N ALA A 21 -11.06 -1.13 -2.57
CA ALA A 21 -12.52 -1.22 -2.42
C ALA A 21 -13.33 -0.24 -3.30
N GLY A 22 -12.88 0.00 -4.55
CA GLY A 22 -13.59 0.84 -5.50
C GLY A 22 -13.44 2.36 -5.27
N ARG A 23 -12.59 2.79 -4.32
CA ARG A 23 -12.27 4.20 -4.08
C ARG A 23 -10.77 4.47 -4.24
N PRO A 24 -10.37 5.67 -4.70
CA PRO A 24 -8.97 6.05 -4.74
C PRO A 24 -8.39 6.02 -3.31
N GLY A 25 -7.35 5.22 -3.11
CA GLY A 25 -6.68 5.06 -1.83
C GLY A 25 -5.18 5.26 -1.97
N VAL A 26 -4.54 5.69 -0.89
CA VAL A 26 -3.08 5.78 -0.79
C VAL A 26 -2.60 4.63 0.08
N ARG A 27 -1.66 3.85 -0.44
CA ARG A 27 -0.97 2.81 0.33
C ARG A 27 0.06 3.47 1.27
N LEU A 28 -0.11 3.28 2.56
CA LEU A 28 0.73 3.88 3.60
C LEU A 28 1.78 2.91 4.14
N TYR A 29 1.41 1.64 4.28
CA TYR A 29 2.27 0.61 4.86
C TYR A 29 1.93 -0.76 4.26
N THR A 30 2.91 -1.67 4.23
CA THR A 30 2.72 -3.03 3.71
C THR A 30 3.54 -3.99 4.53
N ILE A 31 2.92 -5.09 4.94
CA ILE A 31 3.54 -6.15 5.71
C ILE A 31 3.07 -7.51 5.20
N THR A 32 4.01 -8.43 4.98
CA THR A 32 3.67 -9.80 4.57
C THR A 32 2.98 -10.54 5.72
N THR A 33 1.98 -11.35 5.38
CA THR A 33 1.24 -12.20 6.33
C THR A 33 2.15 -13.26 6.97
N ALA A 34 3.28 -13.60 6.33
CA ALA A 34 4.28 -14.53 6.84
C ALA A 34 4.99 -14.03 8.12
N GLN A 35 4.90 -12.72 8.41
CA GLN A 35 5.45 -12.18 9.65
C GLN A 35 4.57 -12.52 10.86
N PRO A 36 5.17 -12.86 12.01
CA PRO A 36 4.40 -13.07 13.23
C PRO A 36 3.65 -11.79 13.59
N ARG A 37 2.36 -11.94 13.90
CA ARG A 37 1.45 -10.84 14.24
C ARG A 37 1.34 -9.77 13.15
N ALA A 38 1.51 -10.13 11.88
CA ALA A 38 1.43 -9.18 10.76
C ALA A 38 0.13 -8.35 10.76
N LEU A 39 -1.01 -8.98 11.03
CA LEU A 39 -2.30 -8.30 11.14
C LEU A 39 -2.30 -7.26 12.29
N ALA A 40 -1.85 -7.65 13.48
CA ALA A 40 -1.83 -6.75 14.64
C ALA A 40 -0.87 -5.57 14.43
N LYS A 41 0.23 -5.78 13.71
CA LYS A 41 1.15 -4.70 13.31
C LYS A 41 0.51 -3.77 12.30
N ALA A 42 -0.16 -4.30 11.27
CA ALA A 42 -0.88 -3.49 10.30
C ALA A 42 -2.01 -2.69 10.94
N ASP A 43 -2.72 -3.30 11.90
CA ASP A 43 -3.79 -2.65 12.67
C ASP A 43 -3.25 -1.52 13.55
N ALA A 44 -2.15 -1.76 14.26
CA ALA A 44 -1.46 -0.73 15.03
C ALA A 44 -1.00 0.44 14.14
N GLU A 45 -0.43 0.17 12.96
CA GLU A 45 -0.07 1.19 11.99
C GLU A 45 -1.30 1.95 11.47
N ALA A 46 -2.42 1.28 11.18
CA ALA A 46 -3.65 1.94 10.75
C ALA A 46 -4.19 2.87 11.85
N SER A 47 -4.16 2.42 13.11
CA SER A 47 -4.61 3.18 14.27
C SER A 47 -3.73 4.40 14.56
N ASP A 48 -2.39 4.21 14.51
CA ASP A 48 -1.40 5.28 14.71
C ASP A 48 -1.52 6.38 13.64
N ARG A 49 -1.70 5.99 12.37
CA ARG A 49 -1.85 6.94 11.26
C ARG A 49 -3.17 7.71 11.31
N GLY A 50 -4.21 7.15 11.91
CA GLY A 50 -5.54 7.74 12.00
C GLY A 50 -6.15 8.11 10.64
N ASN A 51 -7.04 9.11 10.63
CA ASN A 51 -7.61 9.71 9.41
C ASN A 51 -8.24 8.69 8.42
N GLY A 52 -8.98 7.70 8.94
CA GLY A 52 -9.66 6.69 8.12
C GLY A 52 -8.74 5.64 7.51
N ALA A 53 -7.47 5.54 7.95
CA ALA A 53 -6.60 4.44 7.59
C ALA A 53 -7.19 3.10 8.06
N HIS A 54 -7.13 2.08 7.20
CA HIS A 54 -7.62 0.74 7.47
C HIS A 54 -6.72 -0.31 6.82
N VAL A 55 -6.78 -1.52 7.36
CA VAL A 55 -6.01 -2.65 6.83
C VAL A 55 -6.81 -3.34 5.73
N HIS A 56 -6.19 -3.49 4.57
CA HIS A 56 -6.66 -4.32 3.48
C HIS A 56 -5.79 -5.56 3.37
N GLN A 57 -6.39 -6.75 3.29
CA GLN A 57 -5.68 -7.99 3.06
C GLN A 57 -5.71 -8.34 1.56
N SER A 58 -4.56 -8.37 0.90
CA SER A 58 -4.44 -8.98 -0.42
C SER A 58 -4.20 -10.47 -0.24
N VAL A 59 -5.20 -11.28 -0.61
CA VAL A 59 -5.10 -12.75 -0.57
C VAL A 59 -4.17 -13.26 -1.67
N THR A 60 -4.17 -12.62 -2.84
CA THR A 60 -3.34 -13.01 -3.99
C THR A 60 -1.85 -12.83 -3.70
N ASP A 61 -1.49 -11.74 -3.03
CA ASP A 61 -0.09 -11.39 -2.75
C ASP A 61 0.37 -11.84 -1.36
N ASP A 62 -0.55 -12.34 -0.52
CA ASP A 62 -0.30 -12.74 0.87
C ASP A 62 0.27 -11.57 1.72
N LEU A 63 -0.37 -10.40 1.61
CA LEU A 63 0.04 -9.14 2.25
C LEU A 63 -1.11 -8.48 3.01
N TYR A 64 -0.77 -7.85 4.14
CA TYR A 64 -1.59 -6.80 4.75
C TYR A 64 -1.08 -5.43 4.31
N VAL A 65 -1.99 -4.59 3.87
CA VAL A 65 -1.71 -3.27 3.32
C VAL A 65 -2.51 -2.26 4.12
N VAL A 66 -1.85 -1.32 4.77
CA VAL A 66 -2.55 -0.18 5.39
C VAL A 66 -2.79 0.85 4.31
N VAL A 67 -4.07 1.15 4.10
CA VAL A 67 -4.52 2.07 3.08
C VAL A 67 -5.30 3.18 3.74
N ARG A 68 -5.20 4.38 3.19
CA ARG A 68 -6.01 5.52 3.61
C ARG A 68 -6.82 5.98 2.40
N PRO A 69 -8.11 6.32 2.56
CA PRO A 69 -8.85 6.96 1.48
C PRO A 69 -8.11 8.23 1.05
N ALA A 70 -7.92 8.40 -0.26
CA ALA A 70 -7.56 9.70 -0.76
C ALA A 70 -8.81 10.56 -0.57
N ASN A 71 -8.81 11.48 0.40
CA ASN A 71 -9.85 12.50 0.43
C ASN A 71 -9.81 13.20 -0.94
N GLU A 72 -10.96 13.33 -1.59
CA GLU A 72 -11.15 14.16 -2.80
C GLU A 72 -11.00 15.67 -2.49
N GLY A 73 -10.10 16.04 -1.58
CA GLY A 73 -9.94 17.38 -1.02
C GLY A 73 -8.53 17.96 -1.12
N GLU A 74 -7.62 17.34 -1.87
CA GLU A 74 -6.40 18.00 -2.35
C GLU A 74 -6.43 18.16 -3.88
N GLU A 75 -7.61 18.41 -4.43
CA GLU A 75 -7.71 19.15 -5.68
C GLU A 75 -7.48 20.61 -5.32
N GLY A 76 -6.29 21.12 -5.63
CA GLY A 76 -6.08 22.54 -5.77
C GLY A 76 -7.18 23.09 -6.67
N GLN A 77 -8.12 23.81 -6.07
CA GLN A 77 -9.12 24.54 -6.82
C GLN A 77 -8.43 25.80 -7.37
N PRO A 78 -8.37 25.99 -8.70
CA PRO A 78 -7.75 27.17 -9.33
C PRO A 78 -8.48 28.47 -9.02
#